data_AF-A0A4Q7Q0R1-F1
#
_entry.id   AF-A0A4Q7Q0R1-F1
#
_cell.length_a   1.000
_cell.length_b   1.000
_cell.length_c   1.000
_cell.angle_alpha   90.00
_cell.angle_beta   90.00
_cell.angle_gamma   90.00
#
_symmetry.space_group_name_H-M   'P 1'
#
loop_
_entity.id
_entity.type
_entity.pdbx_description
1 polymer ?
#
loop_
_entity_poly.entity_id
_entity_poly.type
_entity_poly.pdbx_seq_one_letter_code
_entity_poly.pdbx_strand_id
1 'polypeptide(L)'
;MSANQVENPHAGKGSSVLLDIGGDVGAIVVELPAALEGEEIELRGIHHHVGHGHLPHVAVVPRPAPDGQVIHSAVFFEVPQGSYELYVRPSGQVQLTVEVTGGAVTHAKWSGPEG
;
A
#
# COMPACT_ATOMS: atom_id res chain seq x y z
N MET A 1 25.13 -7.19 5.68
CA MET A 1 24.43 -6.10 6.38
C MET A 1 22.95 -6.39 6.27
N SER A 2 22.37 -7.12 7.23
CA SER A 2 20.95 -7.47 7.19
C SER A 2 20.16 -6.28 7.72
N ALA A 3 19.42 -5.59 6.85
CA ALA A 3 18.45 -4.59 7.28
C ALA A 3 17.37 -5.31 8.08
N ASN A 4 17.35 -5.05 9.38
CA ASN A 4 16.30 -5.49 10.28
C ASN A 4 15.03 -4.77 9.79
N GLN A 5 14.16 -5.47 9.08
CA GLN A 5 12.83 -5.01 8.72
C GLN A 5 12.05 -4.91 10.02
N VAL A 6 12.20 -3.79 10.72
CA VAL A 6 11.40 -3.47 11.90
C VAL A 6 10.00 -3.21 11.37
N GLU A 7 9.21 -4.29 11.27
CA GLU A 7 7.77 -4.18 11.16
C GLU A 7 7.31 -3.32 12.33
N ASN A 8 6.82 -2.13 12.02
CA ASN A 8 6.19 -1.26 12.99
C ASN A 8 4.70 -1.63 13.04
N PRO A 9 4.24 -2.45 14.01
CA PRO A 9 2.84 -2.87 14.09
C PRO A 9 1.83 -1.72 14.32
N HIS A 10 2.33 -0.48 14.47
CA HIS A 10 1.54 0.74 14.63
C HIS A 10 1.67 1.72 13.46
N ALA A 11 2.54 1.46 12.47
CA ALA A 11 2.58 2.24 11.24
C ALA A 11 1.24 2.10 10.50
N GLY A 12 0.46 3.18 10.46
CA GLY A 12 -0.87 3.18 9.84
C GLY A 12 -2.07 3.28 10.79
N LYS A 13 -1.90 3.04 12.11
CA LYS A 13 -2.97 3.15 13.13
C LYS A 13 -3.10 4.55 13.76
N GLY A 14 -2.10 5.41 13.60
CA GLY A 14 -2.18 6.83 13.95
C GLY A 14 -2.92 7.64 12.90
N SER A 15 -3.44 8.81 13.27
CA SER A 15 -4.10 9.76 12.35
C SER A 15 -3.20 10.25 11.21
N SER A 16 -1.89 10.00 11.29
CA SER A 16 -0.89 10.34 10.28
C SER A 16 0.05 9.16 10.02
N VAL A 17 0.57 9.08 8.79
CA VAL A 17 1.59 8.11 8.37
C VAL A 17 2.80 8.93 7.91
N LEU A 18 3.98 8.61 8.42
CA LEU A 18 5.24 9.19 7.93
C LEU A 18 5.68 8.41 6.69
N LEU A 19 6.01 9.13 5.62
CA LEU A 19 6.52 8.55 4.39
C LEU A 19 8.03 8.75 4.35
N ASP A 20 8.77 7.68 4.08
CA ASP A 20 10.21 7.72 3.86
C ASP A 20 10.46 7.59 2.35
N ILE A 21 10.52 8.75 1.67
CA ILE A 21 10.63 8.84 0.22
C ILE A 21 11.83 9.67 -0.19
N GLY A 22 12.48 9.27 -1.28
CA GLY A 22 13.66 9.93 -1.82
C GLY A 22 14.43 9.02 -2.77
N GLY A 23 15.22 9.61 -3.66
CA GLY A 23 15.96 8.82 -4.66
C GLY A 23 15.03 7.98 -5.52
N ASP A 24 15.23 6.66 -5.51
CA ASP A 24 14.42 5.65 -6.18
C ASP A 24 13.32 5.06 -5.29
N VAL A 25 12.99 5.67 -4.15
CA VAL A 25 11.95 5.21 -3.22
C VAL A 25 10.78 6.21 -3.21
N GLY A 26 9.58 5.71 -3.51
CA GLY A 26 8.32 6.45 -3.43
C GLY A 26 7.37 5.86 -2.39
N ALA A 27 6.10 6.26 -2.45
CA ALA A 27 5.03 5.74 -1.59
C ALA A 27 3.75 5.51 -2.38
N ILE A 28 2.84 4.70 -1.86
CA ILE A 28 1.51 4.45 -2.44
C ILE A 28 0.44 4.75 -1.40
N VAL A 29 -0.56 5.54 -1.80
CA VAL A 29 -1.81 5.72 -1.05
C VAL A 29 -2.96 5.21 -1.91
N VAL A 30 -3.62 4.17 -1.42
CA VAL A 30 -4.77 3.57 -2.10
C VAL A 30 -6.03 3.92 -1.33
N GLU A 31 -7.03 4.48 -2.01
CA GLU A 31 -8.40 4.61 -1.50
C GLU A 31 -9.16 3.31 -1.80
N LEU A 32 -9.79 2.72 -0.79
CA LEU A 32 -10.49 1.44 -0.89
C LEU A 32 -11.95 1.56 -0.43
N PRO A 33 -12.84 0.65 -0.87
CA PRO A 33 -14.18 0.54 -0.31
C PRO A 33 -14.16 0.24 1.20
N ALA A 34 -15.11 0.80 1.94
CA ALA A 34 -15.30 0.54 3.36
C ALA A 34 -15.53 -0.95 3.69
N ALA A 35 -16.06 -1.72 2.74
CA ALA A 35 -16.26 -3.17 2.88
C ALA A 35 -14.96 -3.96 3.06
N LEU A 36 -13.81 -3.37 2.73
CA LEU A 36 -12.49 -3.97 2.92
C LEU A 36 -11.81 -3.50 4.22
N GLU A 37 -12.51 -2.79 5.11
CA GLU A 37 -11.94 -2.38 6.40
C GLU A 37 -11.34 -3.57 7.16
N GLY A 38 -10.09 -3.43 7.59
CA GLY A 38 -9.35 -4.47 8.31
C GLY A 38 -8.75 -5.57 7.42
N GLU A 39 -9.18 -5.69 6.15
CA GLU A 39 -8.55 -6.58 5.18
C GLU A 39 -7.14 -6.08 4.83
N GLU A 40 -6.26 -7.01 4.47
CA GLU A 40 -4.89 -6.70 4.11
C GLU A 40 -4.69 -6.68 2.60
N ILE A 41 -4.07 -5.62 2.11
CA ILE A 41 -3.68 -5.48 0.71
C ILE A 41 -2.21 -5.84 0.58
N GLU A 42 -1.91 -6.80 -0.29
CA GLU A 42 -0.54 -7.22 -0.61
C GLU A 42 -0.03 -6.47 -1.82
N LEU A 43 1.26 -6.12 -1.81
CA LEU A 43 1.96 -5.46 -2.90
C LEU A 43 2.98 -6.41 -3.53
N ARG A 44 2.80 -6.73 -4.81
CA ARG A 44 3.71 -7.59 -5.57
C ARG A 44 4.39 -6.81 -6.69
N GLY A 45 5.72 -6.78 -6.70
CA GLY A 45 6.46 -6.20 -7.82
C GLY A 45 6.41 -7.10 -9.05
N ILE A 46 6.14 -6.53 -10.23
CA ILE A 46 6.02 -7.29 -11.50
C ILE A 46 7.40 -7.78 -11.97
N HIS A 47 8.44 -6.97 -11.76
CA HIS A 47 9.82 -7.28 -12.16
C HIS A 47 10.78 -7.47 -10.98
N HIS A 48 10.32 -7.22 -9.75
CA HIS A 48 11.09 -7.48 -8.55
C HIS A 48 10.86 -8.94 -8.13
N HIS A 49 11.86 -9.79 -8.38
CA HIS A 49 11.89 -11.15 -7.85
C HIS A 49 12.15 -11.13 -6.34
N VAL A 50 11.12 -10.86 -5.55
CA VAL A 50 11.12 -11.13 -4.11
C VAL A 50 10.96 -12.64 -3.94
N GLY A 51 12.09 -13.36 -3.92
CA GLY A 51 12.08 -14.82 -3.77
C GLY A 51 11.45 -15.22 -2.44
N HIS A 52 10.40 -16.06 -2.45
CA HIS A 52 9.69 -16.71 -1.32
C HIS A 52 9.47 -15.94 0.00
N GLY A 53 9.79 -14.65 0.05
CA GLY A 53 9.71 -13.80 1.24
C GLY A 53 8.34 -13.17 1.39
N HIS A 54 8.03 -12.74 2.61
CA HIS A 54 6.82 -12.01 2.94
C HIS A 54 6.70 -10.75 2.08
N LEU A 55 5.69 -10.70 1.22
CA LEU A 55 5.39 -9.49 0.46
C LEU A 55 4.91 -8.38 1.41
N PRO A 56 5.27 -7.11 1.15
CA PRO A 56 4.74 -5.99 1.92
C PRO A 56 3.22 -6.00 1.87
N HIS A 57 2.59 -5.84 3.03
CA HIS A 57 1.15 -5.75 3.14
C HIS A 57 0.73 -4.74 4.20
N VAL A 58 -0.43 -4.13 3.96
CA VAL A 58 -0.99 -3.09 4.83
C VAL A 58 -2.49 -3.31 4.96
N ALA A 59 -3.01 -3.21 6.18
CA ALA A 59 -4.44 -3.26 6.44
C ALA A 59 -5.15 -1.99 5.94
N VAL A 60 -6.38 -2.14 5.46
CA VAL A 60 -7.26 -1.01 5.14
C VAL A 60 -7.75 -0.38 6.44
N VAL A 61 -7.49 0.92 6.60
CA VAL A 61 -7.84 1.67 7.83
C VAL A 61 -8.77 2.84 7.48
N PRO A 62 -9.83 3.09 8.27
CA PRO A 62 -10.66 4.29 8.13
C PRO A 62 -9.88 5.53 8.57
N ARG A 63 -9.90 6.58 7.74
CA ARG A 63 -9.24 7.87 8.02
C ARG A 63 -10.24 9.02 7.90
N PRO A 64 -10.48 9.79 8.98
CA PRO A 64 -11.29 11.00 8.90
C PRO A 64 -10.63 12.05 7.99
N ALA A 65 -11.38 12.57 7.04
CA ALA A 65 -10.99 13.68 6.18
C ALA A 65 -11.43 15.03 6.79
N PRO A 66 -10.78 16.16 6.42
CA PRO A 66 -11.11 17.48 6.97
C PRO A 66 -12.56 17.94 6.75
N ASP A 67 -13.23 17.38 5.73
CA ASP A 67 -14.63 17.66 5.40
C ASP A 67 -15.63 16.80 6.19
N GLY A 68 -15.14 15.96 7.11
CA GLY A 68 -15.96 15.06 7.94
C GLY A 68 -16.26 13.71 7.28
N GLN A 69 -15.81 13.45 6.05
CA GLN A 69 -15.93 12.14 5.43
C GLN A 69 -14.94 11.14 6.04
N VAL A 70 -15.25 9.84 5.93
CA VAL A 70 -14.31 8.77 6.28
C VAL A 70 -13.81 8.14 4.99
N ILE A 71 -12.49 8.18 4.80
CA ILE A 71 -11.80 7.58 3.66
C ILE A 71 -11.09 6.33 4.14
N HIS A 72 -11.46 5.18 3.60
CA HIS A 72 -10.75 3.93 3.85
C HIS A 72 -9.52 3.85 2.94
N SER A 73 -8.36 3.58 3.52
CA SER A 73 -7.12 3.57 2.76
C SER A 73 -6.07 2.59 3.28
N ALA A 74 -5.26 2.10 2.36
CA ALA A 74 -4.01 1.40 2.63
C ALA A 74 -2.83 2.28 2.17
N VAL A 75 -1.79 2.38 3.00
CA VAL A 75 -0.64 3.25 2.75
C VAL A 75 0.64 2.45 2.81
N PHE A 76 1.29 2.29 1.66
CA PHE A 76 2.64 1.74 1.57
C PHE A 76 3.63 2.91 1.64
N PHE A 77 4.32 3.04 2.77
CA PHE A 77 5.05 4.26 3.14
C PHE A 77 6.47 4.36 2.56
N GLU A 78 7.00 3.24 2.05
CA GLU A 78 8.34 3.11 1.49
C GLU A 78 8.29 2.01 0.42
N VAL A 79 8.34 2.39 -0.86
CA VAL A 79 8.22 1.48 -2.00
C VAL A 79 9.28 1.82 -3.04
N PRO A 80 10.16 0.89 -3.42
CA PRO A 80 11.09 1.11 -4.52
C PRO A 80 10.36 1.50 -5.81
N GLN A 81 11.02 2.26 -6.68
CA GLN A 81 10.49 2.66 -7.97
C GLN A 81 10.27 1.43 -8.85
N GLY A 82 9.12 1.37 -9.52
CA GLY A 82 8.78 0.30 -10.45
C GLY A 82 7.29 0.00 -10.54
N SER A 83 6.97 -1.07 -11.26
CA SER A 83 5.60 -1.53 -11.51
C SER A 83 5.16 -2.56 -10.48
N TYR A 84 3.98 -2.35 -9.90
CA TYR A 84 3.43 -3.20 -8.86
C TYR A 84 1.97 -3.58 -9.12
N GLU A 85 1.62 -4.77 -8.66
CA GLU A 85 0.26 -5.30 -8.60
C GLU A 85 -0.20 -5.34 -7.14
N LEU A 86 -1.48 -5.02 -6.92
CA LEU A 86 -2.12 -5.08 -5.62
C LEU A 86 -3.33 -6.01 -5.67
N TYR A 87 -3.47 -6.80 -4.61
CA TYR A 87 -4.60 -7.72 -4.40
C TYR A 87 -4.87 -7.90 -2.90
N VAL A 88 -6.05 -8.40 -2.57
CA VAL A 88 -6.40 -8.75 -1.19
C VAL A 88 -5.68 -10.05 -0.81
N ARG A 89 -5.01 -10.06 0.36
CA ARG A 89 -4.32 -11.24 0.90
C ARG A 89 -5.27 -12.39 1.22
N PRO A 90 -4.74 -13.63 1.35
CA PRO A 90 -3.35 -14.05 1.12
C PRO A 90 -3.06 -14.38 -0.35
N SER A 91 -4.11 -14.44 -1.17
CA SER A 91 -4.04 -14.61 -2.61
C SER A 91 -5.35 -14.10 -3.19
N GLY A 92 -5.28 -13.50 -4.38
CA GLY A 92 -6.44 -12.94 -5.02
C GLY A 92 -6.15 -12.57 -6.46
N GLN A 93 -7.20 -12.23 -7.19
CA GLN A 93 -7.07 -11.59 -8.49
C GLN A 93 -6.43 -10.20 -8.29
N VAL A 94 -5.49 -9.85 -9.17
CA VAL A 94 -4.95 -8.49 -9.25
C VAL A 94 -6.09 -7.51 -9.52
N GLN A 95 -6.30 -6.56 -8.62
CA GLN A 95 -7.36 -5.56 -8.70
C GLN A 95 -6.85 -4.21 -9.18
N LEU A 96 -5.55 -3.95 -8.96
CA LEU A 96 -4.94 -2.68 -9.26
C LEU A 96 -3.48 -2.88 -9.67
N THR A 97 -3.07 -2.19 -10.73
CA THR A 97 -1.67 -2.04 -11.13
C THR A 97 -1.28 -0.58 -10.99
N VAL A 98 -0.11 -0.32 -10.41
CA VAL A 98 0.42 1.03 -10.23
C VAL A 98 1.88 1.12 -10.64
N GLU A 99 2.29 2.31 -11.05
CA GLU A 99 3.69 2.68 -11.29
C GLU A 99 4.16 3.60 -10.16
N VAL A 100 5.17 3.16 -9.42
CA VAL A 100 5.79 3.96 -8.35
C VAL A 100 6.94 4.73 -8.93
N THR A 101 6.94 6.05 -8.74
CA THR A 101 8.06 6.95 -9.05
C THR A 101 8.82 7.30 -7.77
N GLY A 102 10.15 7.22 -7.80
CA GLY A 102 11.00 7.60 -6.67
C GLY A 102 10.78 9.06 -6.26
N GLY A 103 10.79 9.34 -4.95
CA GLY A 103 10.56 10.67 -4.38
C GLY A 103 9.13 11.19 -4.52
N ALA A 104 8.18 10.37 -4.96
CA ALA A 104 6.79 10.78 -5.18
C ALA A 104 5.79 9.87 -4.46
N VAL A 105 4.60 10.42 -4.20
CA VAL A 105 3.44 9.66 -3.71
C VAL A 105 2.55 9.29 -4.88
N THR A 106 2.32 8.00 -5.05
CA THR A 106 1.38 7.45 -6.03
C THR A 106 0.01 7.32 -5.38
N HIS A 107 -0.95 8.11 -5.86
CA HIS A 107 -2.34 8.01 -5.42
C HIS A 107 -3.12 7.12 -6.39
N ALA A 108 -3.85 6.14 -5.85
CA ALA A 108 -4.69 5.26 -6.64
C ALA A 108 -6.04 5.02 -5.95
N LYS A 109 -7.05 4.68 -6.75
CA LYS A 109 -8.34 4.22 -6.26
C LYS A 109 -8.49 2.75 -6.58
N TRP A 110 -8.98 1.98 -5.62
CA TRP A 110 -9.29 0.59 -5.82
C TRP A 110 -10.48 0.46 -6.76
N SER A 111 -10.21 0.18 -8.02
CA SER A 111 -11.15 -0.50 -8.89
C SER A 111 -11.32 -1.90 -8.29
N GLY A 112 -12.45 -2.15 -7.62
CA GLY A 112 -12.88 -3.54 -7.43
C GLY A 112 -13.03 -4.22 -8.80
N PRO A 113 -13.34 -5.53 -8.86
CA PRO A 113 -13.66 -6.14 -10.14
C PRO A 113 -14.75 -5.27 -10.76
N GLU A 114 -14.53 -4.79 -11.99
CA GLU A 114 -15.59 -4.13 -12.75
C GLU A 114 -16.83 -5.03 -12.63
N GLY A 115 -17.91 -4.47 -12.08
CA GLY A 115 -19.17 -5.20 -11.93
C GLY A 115 -19.71 -5.67 -13.28
#